data_AF-A0A1T5HKA3-F1
#
_entry.id   AF-A0A1T5HKA3-F1
#
_cell.length_a   1.000
_cell.length_b   1.000
_cell.length_c   1.000
_cell.angle_alpha   90.00
_cell.angle_beta   90.00
_cell.angle_gamma   90.00
#
_symmetry.space_group_name_H-M   'P 1'
#
loop_
_entity.id
_entity.type
_entity.pdbx_description
1 polymer ?
#
loop_
_entity_poly.entity_id
_entity_poly.type
_entity_poly.pdbx_seq_one_letter_code
_entity_poly.pdbx_strand_id
1 'polypeptide(L)'
;MRSALRLLLFSFFLTLLGAGFEAMATHIRAGEITAKRVSATALTYEIKLTAYFDMQNGEGAANAQNFVQFYVGSNGPIEAPRILPIINIGNNTTQNIYIVRYTFPSAGKFRISFEEDNRNNGILNIGPPPTQNLNFYVSTILEINASFGLNQTPVLLNAPIDLAAIGQRYIHNPNAFDADGDSLAYRLYTPQRGTSNGAGVNLQYVNPNQINAPGKTETGASPATFGMNRLTGDLTWDSPTTKGYYNVAFVVEEWRDGVLIGEIVRDMQIIVEDANNARPLAEPIPDICVEAGTLINQQIKATDKNGDKLNLTSTGGVYERTLISPELARFTVPQQPGIGTITGQFTWQTSCNHIRLEPYDVLFKVEDAPGTNTNPNLFRKLVDMTTLNIKVYGPKPLGLRAVAATDPAGPAYRLNWTAYKCQVAGARIVIYRREGCADIPEDVCLTGIPAGSGYEEIGRVAVDQTTYLDNNNGDGLR
;
A
#
# COMPACT_ATOMS: atom_id res chain seq x y z
N MET A 1 60.35 -42.32 2.09
CA MET A 1 59.19 -42.00 2.96
C MET A 1 58.87 -40.50 3.06
N ARG A 2 59.82 -39.59 3.30
CA ARG A 2 59.53 -38.14 3.47
C ARG A 2 58.90 -37.42 2.26
N SER A 3 59.22 -37.85 1.02
CA SER A 3 58.66 -37.23 -0.20
C SER A 3 57.21 -37.62 -0.47
N ALA A 4 56.84 -38.88 -0.19
CA ALA A 4 55.47 -39.37 -0.40
C ALA A 4 54.46 -38.71 0.57
N LEU A 5 54.88 -38.47 1.81
CA LEU A 5 54.06 -37.78 2.81
C LEU A 5 53.79 -36.31 2.43
N ARG A 6 54.77 -35.63 1.82
CA ARG A 6 54.60 -34.25 1.31
C ARG A 6 53.63 -34.17 0.14
N LEU A 7 53.66 -35.16 -0.76
CA LEU A 7 52.73 -35.21 -1.89
C LEU A 7 51.29 -35.48 -1.44
N LEU A 8 51.10 -36.36 -0.45
CA LEU A 8 49.81 -36.63 0.17
C LEU A 8 49.25 -35.42 0.93
N LEU A 9 50.08 -34.72 1.69
CA LEU A 9 49.69 -33.49 2.38
C LEU A 9 49.32 -32.38 1.39
N PHE A 10 50.04 -32.25 0.27
CA PHE A 10 49.73 -31.25 -0.75
C PHE A 10 48.42 -31.58 -1.50
N SER A 11 48.18 -32.87 -1.81
CA SER A 11 46.91 -33.34 -2.38
C SER A 11 45.73 -33.15 -1.43
N PHE A 12 45.93 -33.42 -0.13
CA PHE A 12 44.93 -33.17 0.91
C PHE A 12 44.62 -31.68 1.08
N PHE A 13 45.63 -30.82 1.00
CA PHE A 13 45.45 -29.36 1.06
C PHE A 13 44.74 -28.82 -0.19
N LEU A 14 45.02 -29.38 -1.38
CA LEU A 14 44.37 -29.01 -2.64
C LEU A 14 42.90 -29.46 -2.70
N THR A 15 42.58 -30.61 -2.09
CA THR A 15 41.20 -31.10 -1.95
C THR A 15 40.42 -30.33 -0.88
N LEU A 16 41.06 -29.87 0.21
CA LEU A 16 40.44 -28.92 1.14
C LEU A 16 40.19 -27.53 0.53
N LEU A 17 41.08 -27.06 -0.36
CA LEU A 17 40.87 -25.81 -1.12
C LEU A 17 39.81 -25.93 -2.22
N GLY A 18 39.54 -27.16 -2.69
CA GLY A 18 38.46 -27.47 -3.64
C GLY A 18 37.09 -27.67 -2.98
N ALA A 19 37.04 -27.83 -1.66
CA ALA A 19 35.80 -27.76 -0.87
C ALA A 19 35.43 -26.28 -0.65
N GLY A 20 35.20 -25.56 -1.75
CA GLY A 20 34.57 -24.25 -1.69
C GLY A 20 33.18 -24.42 -1.13
N PHE A 21 32.91 -23.81 0.02
CA PHE A 21 31.53 -23.56 0.44
C PHE A 21 30.91 -22.69 -0.65
N GLU A 22 29.88 -23.20 -1.34
CA GLU A 22 29.05 -22.32 -2.15
C GLU A 22 28.44 -21.29 -1.19
N ALA A 23 28.91 -20.04 -1.30
CA ALA A 23 28.33 -18.92 -0.59
C ALA A 23 26.91 -18.74 -1.13
N MET A 24 25.93 -19.33 -0.44
CA MET A 24 24.52 -19.13 -0.75
C MET A 24 24.15 -17.70 -0.38
N ALA A 25 24.04 -16.83 -1.39
CA ALA A 25 23.50 -15.49 -1.20
C ALA A 25 21.97 -15.54 -1.33
N THR A 26 21.30 -15.01 -0.32
CA THR A 26 19.85 -14.97 -0.08
C THR A 26 19.09 -14.08 -1.06
N HIS A 27 19.77 -13.17 -1.76
CA HIS A 27 19.31 -12.45 -2.96
C HIS A 27 17.85 -11.94 -2.86
N ILE A 28 17.53 -11.28 -1.75
CA ILE A 28 16.24 -10.64 -1.53
C ILE A 28 16.13 -9.40 -2.42
N ARG A 29 15.06 -9.34 -3.21
CA ARG A 29 14.74 -8.22 -4.11
C ARG A 29 13.88 -7.17 -3.43
N ALA A 30 13.02 -7.57 -2.50
CA ALA A 30 12.20 -6.64 -1.76
C ALA A 30 11.64 -7.24 -0.47
N GLY A 31 11.09 -6.39 0.40
CA GLY A 31 10.27 -6.84 1.51
C GLY A 31 9.72 -5.72 2.36
N GLU A 32 8.81 -6.12 3.25
CA GLU A 32 8.19 -5.25 4.26
C GLU A 32 7.71 -6.07 5.46
N ILE A 33 7.56 -5.43 6.62
CA ILE A 33 7.01 -6.02 7.84
C ILE A 33 5.66 -5.39 8.13
N THR A 34 4.65 -6.22 8.40
CA THR A 34 3.32 -5.79 8.85
C THR A 34 3.00 -6.46 10.18
N ALA A 35 2.14 -5.84 10.99
CA ALA A 35 1.72 -6.38 12.27
C ALA A 35 0.23 -6.21 12.49
N LYS A 36 -0.43 -7.24 13.04
CA LYS A 36 -1.86 -7.24 13.35
C LYS A 36 -2.09 -7.71 14.78
N ARG A 37 -2.87 -6.95 15.56
CA ARG A 37 -3.24 -7.39 16.90
C ARG A 37 -4.22 -8.57 16.83
N VAL A 38 -3.92 -9.66 17.53
CA VAL A 38 -4.74 -10.90 17.50
C VAL A 38 -5.45 -11.19 18.83
N SER A 39 -5.20 -10.40 19.87
CA SER A 39 -5.84 -10.54 21.18
C SER A 39 -6.43 -9.22 21.65
N ALA A 40 -7.70 -9.25 22.10
CA ALA A 40 -8.37 -8.09 22.67
C ALA A 40 -7.87 -7.75 24.09
N THR A 41 -7.35 -8.74 24.82
CA THR A 41 -6.93 -8.58 26.22
C THR A 41 -5.41 -8.54 26.40
N ALA A 42 -4.66 -9.24 25.55
CA ALA A 42 -3.20 -9.24 25.56
C ALA A 42 -2.64 -8.33 24.45
N LEU A 43 -1.37 -7.90 24.61
CA LEU A 43 -0.62 -7.17 23.59
C LEU A 43 0.05 -8.15 22.62
N THR A 44 -0.71 -9.15 22.17
CA THR A 44 -0.22 -10.20 21.25
C THR A 44 -0.53 -9.80 19.81
N TYR A 45 0.51 -9.76 19.00
CA TYR A 45 0.45 -9.43 17.58
C TYR A 45 0.95 -10.59 16.74
N GLU A 46 0.35 -10.75 15.57
CA GLU A 46 0.92 -11.49 14.46
C GLU A 46 1.83 -10.54 13.69
N ILE A 47 3.13 -10.85 13.65
CA ILE A 47 4.14 -10.12 12.89
C ILE A 47 4.41 -10.92 11.62
N LYS A 48 4.30 -10.27 10.47
CA LYS A 48 4.45 -10.87 9.14
C LYS A 48 5.53 -10.15 8.35
N LEU A 49 6.54 -10.89 7.88
CA LEU A 49 7.43 -10.46 6.81
C LEU A 49 6.86 -10.97 5.49
N THR A 50 6.69 -10.07 4.53
CA THR A 50 6.55 -10.40 3.12
C THR A 50 7.90 -10.13 2.47
N ALA A 51 8.54 -11.16 1.92
CA ALA A 51 9.83 -11.04 1.25
C ALA A 51 9.80 -11.62 -0.16
N TYR A 52 10.52 -10.98 -1.08
CA TYR A 52 10.53 -11.29 -2.49
C TYR A 52 11.93 -11.76 -2.90
N PHE A 53 12.05 -13.02 -3.32
CA PHE A 53 13.35 -13.67 -3.56
C PHE A 53 13.67 -13.78 -5.05
N ASP A 54 14.93 -13.57 -5.40
CA ASP A 54 15.48 -13.79 -6.74
C ASP A 54 15.66 -15.29 -7.04
N MET A 55 14.79 -15.84 -7.89
CA MET A 55 14.87 -17.24 -8.31
C MET A 55 15.81 -17.47 -9.49
N GLN A 56 16.42 -16.43 -10.06
CA GLN A 56 17.40 -16.56 -11.14
C GLN A 56 18.82 -16.67 -10.60
N ASN A 57 19.17 -15.83 -9.63
CA ASN A 57 20.52 -15.76 -9.08
C ASN A 57 20.62 -16.36 -7.66
N GLY A 58 19.49 -16.51 -6.95
CA GLY A 58 19.45 -16.93 -5.55
C GLY A 58 18.54 -18.10 -5.23
N GLU A 59 18.17 -18.92 -6.22
CA GLU A 59 17.23 -20.03 -6.04
C GLU A 59 17.64 -20.97 -4.89
N GLY A 60 18.92 -21.34 -4.80
CA GLY A 60 19.41 -22.23 -3.74
C GLY A 60 19.18 -21.65 -2.34
N ALA A 61 19.55 -20.39 -2.14
CA ALA A 61 19.37 -19.71 -0.86
C ALA A 61 17.89 -19.44 -0.54
N ALA A 62 17.11 -19.01 -1.53
CA ALA A 62 15.66 -18.81 -1.39
C ALA A 62 14.95 -20.11 -0.99
N ASN A 63 15.32 -21.24 -1.59
CA ASN A 63 14.76 -22.55 -1.25
C ASN A 63 15.17 -23.00 0.16
N ALA A 64 16.40 -22.68 0.59
CA ALA A 64 16.92 -23.00 1.92
C ALA A 64 16.37 -22.10 3.04
N GLN A 65 15.85 -20.92 2.73
CA GLN A 65 15.30 -19.97 3.71
C GLN A 65 13.97 -20.47 4.31
N ASN A 66 14.04 -21.36 5.30
CA ASN A 66 12.86 -21.96 5.94
C ASN A 66 12.34 -21.16 7.13
N PHE A 67 13.12 -20.22 7.65
CA PHE A 67 12.75 -19.30 8.72
C PHE A 67 13.45 -17.96 8.54
N VAL A 68 13.03 -16.95 9.28
CA VAL A 68 13.75 -15.67 9.42
C VAL A 68 13.84 -15.28 10.88
N GLN A 69 14.71 -14.33 11.20
CA GLN A 69 14.87 -13.81 12.56
C GLN A 69 14.43 -12.35 12.62
N PHE A 70 13.46 -12.07 13.48
CA PHE A 70 13.06 -10.71 13.81
C PHE A 70 13.80 -10.19 15.05
N TYR A 71 13.95 -8.88 15.12
CA TYR A 71 14.28 -8.17 16.35
C TYR A 71 13.18 -7.17 16.68
N VAL A 72 12.80 -7.08 17.96
CA VAL A 72 11.89 -6.08 18.51
C VAL A 72 12.67 -5.15 19.42
N GLY A 73 13.03 -3.97 18.91
CA GLY A 73 14.04 -3.12 19.53
C GLY A 73 15.38 -3.85 19.54
N SER A 74 15.92 -4.11 20.73
CA SER A 74 17.11 -4.95 20.93
C SER A 74 16.77 -6.40 21.34
N ASN A 75 15.49 -6.74 21.46
CA ASN A 75 15.07 -8.09 21.84
C ASN A 75 15.04 -8.99 20.60
N GLY A 76 15.79 -10.08 20.62
CA GLY A 76 15.86 -11.05 19.53
C GLY A 76 17.13 -11.89 19.63
N PRO A 77 17.37 -12.78 18.65
CA PRO A 77 16.51 -13.06 17.51
C PRO A 77 15.21 -13.78 17.91
N ILE A 78 14.11 -13.47 17.23
CA ILE A 78 12.81 -14.16 17.32
C ILE A 78 12.60 -14.90 16.01
N GLU A 79 12.61 -16.22 16.05
CA GLU A 79 12.45 -17.05 14.85
C GLU A 79 10.99 -17.05 14.36
N ALA A 80 10.82 -16.85 13.04
CA ALA A 80 9.55 -16.94 12.36
C ALA A 80 9.64 -17.96 11.21
N PRO A 81 8.85 -19.03 11.22
CA PRO A 81 8.87 -20.03 10.14
C PRO A 81 8.28 -19.47 8.83
N ARG A 82 8.75 -20.01 7.71
CA ARG A 82 8.15 -19.78 6.38
C ARG A 82 6.79 -20.46 6.28
N ILE A 83 5.83 -19.75 5.70
CA ILE A 83 4.47 -20.23 5.45
C ILE A 83 4.36 -20.70 3.99
N LEU A 84 3.75 -21.86 3.78
CA LEU A 84 3.48 -22.46 2.47
C LEU A 84 2.01 -22.23 2.04
N PRO A 85 1.71 -22.21 0.73
CA PRO A 85 2.62 -22.38 -0.41
C PRO A 85 3.44 -21.13 -0.73
N ILE A 86 4.60 -21.32 -1.35
CA ILE A 86 5.40 -20.22 -1.93
C ILE A 86 4.73 -19.80 -3.24
N ILE A 87 4.48 -18.50 -3.40
CA ILE A 87 3.78 -17.98 -4.56
C ILE A 87 4.82 -17.51 -5.58
N ASN A 88 4.81 -18.11 -6.78
CA ASN A 88 5.53 -17.55 -7.91
C ASN A 88 4.72 -16.38 -8.48
N ILE A 89 5.33 -15.21 -8.48
CA ILE A 89 4.68 -13.96 -8.89
C ILE A 89 5.19 -13.47 -10.26
N GLY A 90 6.07 -14.22 -10.92
CA GLY A 90 6.64 -13.86 -12.23
C GLY A 90 8.02 -13.19 -12.13
N ASN A 91 8.61 -12.87 -13.29
CA ASN A 91 9.93 -12.23 -13.41
C ASN A 91 11.03 -12.87 -12.55
N ASN A 92 11.07 -14.22 -12.52
CA ASN A 92 11.99 -15.00 -11.68
C ASN A 92 11.94 -14.58 -10.20
N THR A 93 10.76 -14.30 -9.67
CA THR A 93 10.57 -13.86 -8.28
C THR A 93 9.52 -14.72 -7.58
N THR A 94 9.79 -15.08 -6.31
CA THR A 94 8.80 -15.70 -5.43
C THR A 94 8.46 -14.80 -4.25
N GLN A 95 7.20 -14.76 -3.86
CA GLN A 95 6.73 -14.17 -2.62
C GLN A 95 6.77 -15.23 -1.51
N ASN A 96 7.52 -14.93 -0.45
CA ASN A 96 7.72 -15.78 0.72
C ASN A 96 7.18 -15.06 1.95
N ILE A 97 6.33 -15.74 2.71
CA ILE A 97 5.67 -15.18 3.90
C ILE A 97 6.24 -15.86 5.14
N TYR A 98 6.59 -15.07 6.16
CA TYR A 98 7.05 -15.56 7.44
C TYR A 98 6.25 -14.91 8.55
N ILE A 99 5.73 -15.72 9.47
CA ILE A 99 4.78 -15.25 10.50
C ILE A 99 5.22 -15.74 11.88
N VAL A 100 5.23 -14.84 12.84
CA VAL A 100 5.39 -15.18 14.27
C VAL A 100 4.35 -14.44 15.10
N ARG A 101 3.92 -15.06 16.21
CA ARG A 101 3.15 -14.38 17.24
C ARG A 101 4.09 -13.88 18.32
N TYR A 102 4.01 -12.58 18.61
CA TYR A 102 4.82 -11.94 19.65
C TYR A 102 3.93 -11.18 20.62
N THR A 103 4.19 -11.32 21.92
CA THR A 103 3.47 -10.57 22.96
C THR A 103 4.39 -9.49 23.51
N PHE A 104 4.01 -8.24 23.30
CA PHE A 104 4.78 -7.09 23.76
C PHE A 104 4.65 -6.93 25.27
N PRO A 105 5.74 -6.56 25.97
CA PRO A 105 5.76 -6.48 27.43
C PRO A 105 4.98 -5.26 27.96
N SER A 106 4.78 -4.23 27.13
CA SER A 106 4.10 -3.00 27.50
C SER A 106 3.51 -2.30 26.28
N ALA A 107 2.65 -1.31 26.54
CA ALA A 107 2.35 -0.26 25.58
C ALA A 107 3.63 0.54 25.24
N GLY A 108 3.67 1.17 24.07
CA GLY A 108 4.81 1.96 23.60
C GLY A 108 5.09 1.80 22.11
N LYS A 109 6.14 2.49 21.65
CA LYS A 109 6.63 2.40 20.27
C LYS A 109 7.72 1.35 20.16
N PHE A 110 7.54 0.40 19.26
CA PHE A 110 8.49 -0.69 19.03
C PHE A 110 8.93 -0.71 17.58
N ARG A 111 10.25 -0.77 17.36
CA ARG A 111 10.83 -1.12 16.06
C ARG A 111 10.85 -2.63 15.93
N ILE A 112 10.20 -3.15 14.91
CA ILE A 112 10.34 -4.53 14.46
C ILE A 112 11.24 -4.51 13.23
N SER A 113 12.33 -5.26 13.24
CA SER A 113 13.26 -5.29 12.11
C SER A 113 13.58 -6.71 11.68
N PHE A 114 13.88 -6.84 10.40
CA PHE A 114 14.40 -8.04 9.77
C PHE A 114 15.65 -7.65 9.00
N GLU A 115 16.67 -8.49 9.12
CA GLU A 115 17.84 -8.44 8.27
C GLU A 115 18.15 -9.83 7.73
N GLU A 116 18.71 -9.88 6.54
CA GLU A 116 19.24 -11.11 5.96
C GLU A 116 20.46 -10.77 5.12
N ASP A 117 21.45 -11.66 5.14
CA ASP A 117 22.71 -11.42 4.47
C ASP A 117 22.51 -11.19 2.97
N ASN A 118 23.42 -10.42 2.38
CA ASN A 118 23.61 -10.29 0.95
C ASN A 118 22.41 -9.82 0.10
N ARG A 119 22.51 -8.61 -0.43
CA ARG A 119 21.70 -8.13 -1.58
C ARG A 119 22.20 -8.73 -2.89
N ASN A 120 21.47 -8.50 -3.97
CA ASN A 120 21.96 -8.73 -5.32
C ASN A 120 23.22 -7.89 -5.61
N ASN A 121 24.22 -8.49 -6.27
CA ASN A 121 25.40 -7.75 -6.71
C ASN A 121 25.08 -6.80 -7.87
N GLY A 122 25.92 -5.78 -8.07
CA GLY A 122 25.84 -4.89 -9.22
C GLY A 122 24.70 -3.86 -9.16
N ILE A 123 24.08 -3.65 -7.99
CA ILE A 123 23.16 -2.53 -7.77
C ILE A 123 23.91 -1.21 -7.94
N LEU A 124 23.44 -0.35 -8.84
CA LEU A 124 24.17 0.82 -9.30
C LEU A 124 24.12 2.00 -8.33
N ASN A 125 23.04 2.12 -7.55
CA ASN A 125 22.75 3.30 -6.73
C ASN A 125 22.83 3.10 -5.22
N ILE A 126 23.48 2.03 -4.78
CA ILE A 126 23.84 1.83 -3.37
C ILE A 126 25.31 1.42 -3.24
N GLY A 127 25.89 1.65 -2.07
CA GLY A 127 27.27 1.29 -1.79
C GLY A 127 27.61 1.16 -0.31
N PRO A 128 28.87 0.77 -0.01
CA PRO A 128 29.96 0.56 -0.98
C PRO A 128 29.85 -0.75 -1.78
N PRO A 129 30.33 -0.79 -3.04
CA PRO A 129 30.51 -2.05 -3.78
C PRO A 129 31.59 -2.95 -3.16
N PRO A 130 31.54 -4.28 -3.37
CA PRO A 130 30.50 -4.99 -4.10
C PRO A 130 29.20 -5.08 -3.27
N THR A 131 28.07 -4.81 -3.92
CA THR A 131 26.78 -4.65 -3.21
C THR A 131 26.22 -5.95 -2.65
N GLN A 132 26.74 -7.10 -3.10
CA GLN A 132 26.47 -8.39 -2.48
C GLN A 132 26.97 -8.51 -1.03
N ASN A 133 27.88 -7.65 -0.57
CA ASN A 133 28.36 -7.66 0.81
C ASN A 133 27.50 -6.78 1.74
N LEU A 134 26.44 -6.16 1.21
CA LEU A 134 25.48 -5.39 1.98
C LEU A 134 24.30 -6.29 2.31
N ASN A 135 23.89 -6.37 3.57
CA ASN A 135 22.70 -7.11 3.95
C ASN A 135 21.42 -6.36 3.56
N PHE A 136 20.35 -7.13 3.34
CA PHE A 136 19.00 -6.61 3.21
C PHE A 136 18.47 -6.25 4.59
N TYR A 137 17.80 -5.10 4.74
CA TYR A 137 17.22 -4.66 6.02
C TYR A 137 15.92 -3.90 5.78
N VAL A 138 14.90 -4.27 6.53
CA VAL A 138 13.62 -3.53 6.60
C VAL A 138 13.16 -3.45 8.05
N SER A 139 12.39 -2.41 8.36
CA SER A 139 11.83 -2.25 9.68
C SER A 139 10.47 -1.57 9.65
N THR A 140 9.67 -1.87 10.67
CA THR A 140 8.37 -1.26 10.91
C THR A 140 8.34 -0.71 12.33
N ILE A 141 7.86 0.52 12.49
CA ILE A 141 7.52 1.10 13.80
C ILE A 141 6.06 0.80 14.07
N LEU A 142 5.79 0.14 15.20
CA LEU A 142 4.46 -0.15 15.70
C LEU A 142 4.23 0.61 17.01
N GLU A 143 3.21 1.47 17.07
CA GLU A 143 2.74 2.05 18.32
C GLU A 143 1.62 1.21 18.94
N ILE A 144 1.85 0.73 20.16
CA ILE A 144 0.87 -0.02 20.94
C ILE A 144 0.27 0.92 21.98
N ASN A 145 -1.00 1.26 21.80
CA ASN A 145 -1.75 2.14 22.69
C ASN A 145 -3.14 1.55 22.98
N ALA A 146 -3.61 1.65 24.22
CA ALA A 146 -4.93 1.16 24.61
C ALA A 146 -6.07 1.85 23.84
N SER A 147 -5.91 3.12 23.49
CA SER A 147 -6.90 3.91 22.74
C SER A 147 -7.08 3.44 21.30
N PHE A 148 -6.13 2.67 20.74
CA PHE A 148 -6.19 2.18 19.37
C PHE A 148 -6.96 0.87 19.21
N GLY A 149 -7.37 0.23 20.32
CA GLY A 149 -8.12 -1.03 20.26
C GLY A 149 -7.36 -2.15 19.54
N LEU A 150 -8.00 -2.78 18.55
CA LEU A 150 -7.44 -3.88 17.75
C LEU A 150 -6.70 -3.37 16.49
N ASN A 151 -5.76 -2.45 16.68
CA ASN A 151 -4.98 -1.86 15.59
C ASN A 151 -4.24 -2.91 14.75
N GLN A 152 -4.11 -2.63 13.46
CA GLN A 152 -3.19 -3.32 12.56
C GLN A 152 -2.49 -2.31 11.66
N THR A 153 -1.22 -2.57 11.35
CA THR A 153 -0.49 -1.72 10.39
C THR A 153 -1.12 -1.84 9.01
N PRO A 154 -0.93 -0.84 8.12
CA PRO A 154 -1.35 -0.95 6.73
C PRO A 154 -0.78 -2.20 6.05
N VAL A 155 -1.54 -2.78 5.14
CA VAL A 155 -1.10 -3.92 4.34
C VAL A 155 -0.77 -3.47 2.92
N LEU A 156 0.38 -3.86 2.39
CA LEU A 156 0.79 -3.53 1.03
C LEU A 156 0.29 -4.63 0.09
N LEU A 157 -0.66 -4.29 -0.79
CA LEU A 157 -1.40 -5.27 -1.59
C LEU A 157 -0.82 -5.49 -2.99
N ASN A 158 0.08 -4.63 -3.46
CA ASN A 158 0.73 -4.78 -4.77
C ASN A 158 2.21 -5.16 -4.61
N ALA A 159 2.67 -6.20 -5.31
CA ALA A 159 4.05 -6.70 -5.23
C ALA A 159 5.03 -5.89 -6.12
N PRO A 160 6.31 -5.71 -5.72
CA PRO A 160 7.27 -4.86 -6.42
C PRO A 160 8.10 -5.65 -7.43
N ILE A 161 7.45 -6.25 -8.42
CA ILE A 161 8.10 -7.19 -9.36
C ILE A 161 8.22 -6.69 -10.79
N ASP A 162 7.73 -5.47 -11.03
CA ASP A 162 7.62 -4.90 -12.36
C ASP A 162 8.97 -4.49 -12.90
N LEU A 163 9.19 -4.75 -14.19
CA LEU A 163 10.38 -4.32 -14.90
C LEU A 163 10.24 -2.87 -15.34
N ALA A 164 11.35 -2.15 -15.31
CA ALA A 164 11.48 -0.85 -15.93
C ALA A 164 12.20 -0.98 -17.28
N ALA A 165 11.86 -0.14 -18.24
CA ALA A 165 12.52 -0.09 -19.55
C ALA A 165 13.24 1.24 -19.75
N ILE A 166 14.40 1.20 -20.39
CA ILE A 166 15.11 2.42 -20.80
C ILE A 166 14.18 3.27 -21.68
N GLY A 167 14.10 4.57 -21.39
CA GLY A 167 13.34 5.53 -22.19
C GLY A 167 11.83 5.57 -21.91
N GLN A 168 11.33 4.76 -20.99
CA GLN A 168 9.88 4.60 -20.73
C GLN A 168 9.54 4.84 -19.27
N ARG A 169 8.33 5.33 -19.02
CA ARG A 169 7.89 5.62 -17.65
C ARG A 169 7.70 4.32 -16.88
N TYR A 170 8.29 4.27 -15.69
CA TYR A 170 8.03 3.24 -14.68
C TYR A 170 7.19 3.83 -13.56
N ILE A 171 6.17 3.09 -13.14
CA ILE A 171 5.33 3.43 -12.00
C ILE A 171 5.17 2.20 -11.11
N HIS A 172 5.25 2.40 -9.80
CA HIS A 172 4.89 1.41 -8.80
C HIS A 172 4.09 2.08 -7.69
N ASN A 173 2.95 1.49 -7.36
CA ASN A 173 2.15 1.87 -6.20
C ASN A 173 2.05 0.65 -5.27
N PRO A 174 2.37 0.76 -3.97
CA PRO A 174 2.29 -0.38 -3.06
C PRO A 174 0.85 -0.84 -2.76
N ASN A 175 -0.14 -0.01 -3.10
CA ASN A 175 -1.56 -0.14 -2.75
C ASN A 175 -1.70 -0.48 -1.27
N ALA A 176 -1.10 0.39 -0.44
CA ALA A 176 -1.14 0.23 1.00
C ALA A 176 -2.55 0.53 1.49
N PHE A 177 -3.15 -0.43 2.19
CA PHE A 177 -4.51 -0.32 2.68
C PHE A 177 -4.54 -0.36 4.20
N ASP A 178 -5.13 0.69 4.79
CA ASP A 178 -5.46 0.72 6.20
C ASP A 178 -6.93 0.32 6.43
N ALA A 179 -7.12 -0.70 7.25
CA ALA A 179 -8.42 -1.27 7.56
C ALA A 179 -9.14 -0.54 8.70
N ASP A 180 -8.39 0.17 9.54
CA ASP A 180 -8.91 0.90 10.69
C ASP A 180 -9.38 2.32 10.28
N GLY A 181 -9.06 2.75 9.05
CA GLY A 181 -9.50 4.00 8.46
C GLY A 181 -8.54 5.16 8.71
N ASP A 182 -7.28 4.86 9.03
CA ASP A 182 -6.24 5.85 9.23
C ASP A 182 -5.71 6.41 7.91
N SER A 183 -5.29 7.68 7.98
CA SER A 183 -4.70 8.35 6.82
C SER A 183 -3.28 7.87 6.58
N LEU A 184 -2.95 7.67 5.31
CA LEU A 184 -1.62 7.20 4.90
C LEU A 184 -0.84 8.31 4.21
N ALA A 185 0.45 8.40 4.54
CA ALA A 185 1.38 9.29 3.86
C ALA A 185 2.62 8.53 3.39
N TYR A 186 3.21 9.01 2.31
CA TYR A 186 4.31 8.31 1.64
C TYR A 186 5.51 9.23 1.47
N ARG A 187 6.71 8.68 1.66
CA ARG A 187 7.96 9.39 1.38
C ARG A 187 9.08 8.44 0.98
N LEU A 188 9.96 8.91 0.09
CA LEU A 188 11.21 8.22 -0.20
C LEU A 188 12.06 8.08 1.07
N TYR A 189 12.81 6.98 1.12
CA TYR A 189 13.66 6.63 2.23
C TYR A 189 15.02 6.15 1.74
N THR A 190 16.06 6.33 2.55
CA THR A 190 17.38 5.80 2.24
C THR A 190 17.41 4.31 2.59
N PRO A 191 17.72 3.40 1.65
CA PRO A 191 17.91 1.98 1.95
C PRO A 191 18.91 1.79 3.09
N GLN A 192 18.63 0.82 3.95
CA GLN A 192 19.45 0.55 5.11
C GLN A 192 20.11 -0.83 5.01
N ARG A 193 21.16 -0.98 5.82
CA ARG A 193 21.80 -2.25 6.17
C ARG A 193 21.65 -2.45 7.67
N GLY A 194 21.52 -3.69 8.09
CA GLY A 194 21.47 -4.00 9.51
C GLY A 194 22.86 -3.95 10.16
N THR A 195 22.84 -3.93 11.48
CA THR A 195 23.99 -3.85 12.39
C THR A 195 23.70 -4.73 13.61
N SER A 196 24.33 -4.49 14.75
CA SER A 196 24.05 -5.27 15.96
C SER A 196 22.63 -5.06 16.49
N ASN A 197 22.00 -6.14 16.96
CA ASN A 197 20.76 -6.13 17.75
C ASN A 197 19.57 -5.45 17.04
N GLY A 198 19.34 -5.71 15.76
CA GLY A 198 18.16 -5.21 15.04
C GLY A 198 18.16 -3.69 14.78
N ALA A 199 19.34 -3.07 14.77
CA ALA A 199 19.48 -1.66 14.38
C ALA A 199 19.90 -1.55 12.91
N GLY A 200 19.32 -0.59 12.20
CA GLY A 200 19.67 -0.26 10.81
C GLY A 200 20.51 1.00 10.72
N VAL A 201 21.38 1.07 9.70
CA VAL A 201 22.11 2.28 9.31
C VAL A 201 21.94 2.52 7.81
N ASN A 202 21.93 3.79 7.43
CA ASN A 202 21.77 4.19 6.03
C ASN A 202 22.95 3.71 5.19
N LEU A 203 22.64 3.18 4.01
CA LEU A 203 23.63 2.90 2.98
C LEU A 203 24.10 4.20 2.31
N GLN A 204 25.24 4.11 1.61
CA GLN A 204 25.55 5.10 0.59
C GLN A 204 24.48 4.96 -0.49
N TYR A 205 23.74 6.02 -0.78
CA TYR A 205 22.59 5.98 -1.68
C TYR A 205 22.45 7.28 -2.45
N VAL A 206 22.08 7.17 -3.71
CA VAL A 206 21.56 8.27 -4.52
C VAL A 206 20.28 7.82 -5.21
N ASN A 207 19.39 8.76 -5.53
CA ASN A 207 18.19 8.41 -6.27
C ASN A 207 18.56 7.84 -7.65
N PRO A 208 17.75 6.92 -8.21
CA PRO A 208 18.07 6.27 -9.48
C PRO A 208 18.37 7.26 -10.64
N ASN A 209 17.66 8.38 -10.70
CA ASN A 209 17.88 9.42 -11.72
C ASN A 209 19.14 10.28 -11.51
N GLN A 210 19.94 10.02 -10.46
CA GLN A 210 21.17 10.74 -10.14
C GLN A 210 22.44 9.94 -10.47
N ILE A 211 22.30 8.68 -10.89
CA ILE A 211 23.46 7.83 -11.28
C ILE A 211 24.13 8.33 -12.54
N ASN A 212 23.34 8.74 -13.51
CA ASN A 212 23.77 9.41 -14.72
C ASN A 212 22.95 10.69 -14.89
N ALA A 213 23.38 11.57 -15.80
CA ALA A 213 22.60 12.75 -16.12
C ALA A 213 21.17 12.32 -16.54
N PRO A 214 20.11 12.88 -15.93
CA PRO A 214 18.75 12.50 -16.25
C PRO A 214 18.47 12.79 -17.73
N GLY A 215 17.89 11.81 -18.41
CA GLY A 215 17.53 11.90 -19.82
C GLY A 215 16.27 12.73 -20.05
N LYS A 216 15.62 12.50 -21.19
CA LYS A 216 14.27 13.03 -21.45
C LYS A 216 13.21 12.13 -20.81
N THR A 217 12.08 12.71 -20.41
CA THR A 217 10.88 11.95 -20.05
C THR A 217 10.41 11.11 -21.25
N GLU A 218 9.55 10.13 -21.00
CA GLU A 218 8.88 9.35 -22.06
C GLU A 218 8.16 10.25 -23.09
N THR A 219 7.64 11.41 -22.64
CA THR A 219 6.97 12.41 -23.49
C THR A 219 7.91 13.41 -24.18
N GLY A 220 9.22 13.30 -23.95
CA GLY A 220 10.26 14.13 -24.58
C GLY A 220 10.64 15.41 -23.82
N ALA A 221 10.05 15.69 -22.66
CA ALA A 221 10.46 16.78 -21.77
C ALA A 221 11.80 16.49 -21.09
N SER A 222 12.45 17.49 -20.48
CA SER A 222 13.74 17.31 -19.78
C SER A 222 13.88 18.25 -18.59
N PRO A 223 14.48 17.82 -17.47
CA PRO A 223 15.00 16.47 -17.21
C PRO A 223 13.91 15.46 -16.81
N ALA A 224 14.14 14.18 -17.06
CA ALA A 224 13.35 13.09 -16.48
C ALA A 224 13.46 13.10 -14.95
N THR A 225 12.34 12.88 -14.26
CA THR A 225 12.28 12.92 -12.80
C THR A 225 12.13 11.53 -12.18
N PHE A 226 12.44 11.46 -10.90
CA PHE A 226 12.19 10.31 -10.04
C PHE A 226 11.62 10.84 -8.73
N GLY A 227 10.50 10.29 -8.28
CA GLY A 227 9.82 10.78 -7.08
C GLY A 227 8.69 9.88 -6.64
N MET A 228 8.16 10.18 -5.46
CA MET A 228 7.00 9.49 -4.89
C MET A 228 5.93 10.52 -4.56
N ASN A 229 4.69 10.25 -4.98
CA ASN A 229 3.56 11.07 -4.58
C ASN A 229 3.21 10.79 -3.11
N ARG A 230 3.26 11.83 -2.27
CA ARG A 230 3.05 11.71 -0.82
C ARG A 230 1.62 11.33 -0.41
N LEU A 231 0.64 11.48 -1.29
CA LEU A 231 -0.77 11.19 -1.02
C LEU A 231 -1.18 9.85 -1.63
N THR A 232 -0.82 9.59 -2.89
CA THR A 232 -1.27 8.38 -3.59
C THR A 232 -0.33 7.19 -3.40
N GLY A 233 0.93 7.43 -3.04
CA GLY A 233 1.95 6.40 -2.96
C GLY A 233 2.59 6.01 -4.30
N ASP A 234 2.28 6.72 -5.40
CA ASP A 234 2.87 6.44 -6.71
C ASP A 234 4.37 6.79 -6.73
N LEU A 235 5.21 5.76 -6.74
CA LEU A 235 6.63 5.86 -7.07
C LEU A 235 6.77 5.92 -8.59
N THR A 236 7.19 7.06 -9.13
CA THR A 236 7.39 7.26 -10.56
C THR A 236 8.86 7.48 -10.88
N TRP A 237 9.35 6.76 -11.89
CA TRP A 237 10.58 7.08 -12.61
C TRP A 237 10.21 7.37 -14.06
N ASP A 238 10.26 8.64 -14.48
CA ASP A 238 9.72 9.06 -15.77
C ASP A 238 10.37 8.38 -16.99
N SER A 239 11.66 8.07 -16.88
CA SER A 239 12.45 7.46 -17.95
C SER A 239 13.83 7.05 -17.41
N PRO A 240 14.06 5.76 -17.12
CA PRO A 240 15.39 5.22 -16.86
C PRO A 240 16.31 5.39 -18.07
N THR A 241 17.59 5.65 -17.84
CA THR A 241 18.58 5.88 -18.92
C THR A 241 19.62 4.79 -19.05
N THR A 242 19.74 3.90 -18.05
CA THR A 242 20.85 2.96 -17.96
C THR A 242 20.36 1.63 -17.42
N LYS A 243 20.60 0.57 -18.19
CA LYS A 243 20.32 -0.82 -17.81
C LYS A 243 21.03 -1.17 -16.51
N GLY A 244 20.36 -1.90 -15.63
CA GLY A 244 20.96 -2.45 -14.42
C GLY A 244 19.98 -2.58 -13.26
N TYR A 245 20.52 -2.96 -12.10
CA TYR A 245 19.76 -3.04 -10.86
C TYR A 245 19.83 -1.72 -10.10
N TYR A 246 18.68 -1.25 -9.62
CA TYR A 246 18.56 -0.08 -8.76
C TYR A 246 17.78 -0.46 -7.52
N ASN A 247 18.14 0.09 -6.37
CA ASN A 247 17.39 -0.08 -5.13
C ASN A 247 16.64 1.20 -4.80
N VAL A 248 15.43 1.05 -4.27
CA VAL A 248 14.61 2.16 -3.76
C VAL A 248 13.98 1.71 -2.46
N ALA A 249 13.95 2.60 -1.48
CA ALA A 249 13.16 2.39 -0.28
C ALA A 249 12.18 3.56 -0.08
N PHE A 250 11.06 3.28 0.57
CA PHE A 250 10.09 4.29 0.97
C PHE A 250 9.42 3.90 2.29
N VAL A 251 8.83 4.88 2.95
CA VAL A 251 8.03 4.70 4.17
C VAL A 251 6.56 4.91 3.83
N VAL A 252 5.72 4.01 4.33
CA VAL A 252 4.28 4.21 4.49
C VAL A 252 4.03 4.60 5.94
N GLU A 253 3.58 5.82 6.15
CA GLU A 253 3.26 6.38 7.47
C GLU A 253 1.77 6.23 7.75
N GLU A 254 1.42 5.75 8.94
CA GLU A 254 0.05 5.57 9.43
C GLU A 254 -0.28 6.68 10.43
N TRP A 255 -1.30 7.49 10.11
CA TRP A 255 -1.67 8.67 10.88
C TRP A 255 -3.12 8.59 11.36
N ARG A 256 -3.31 8.61 12.68
CA ARG A 256 -4.62 8.65 13.34
C ARG A 256 -4.81 10.00 14.01
N ASP A 257 -5.89 10.70 13.65
CA ASP A 257 -6.24 12.02 14.19
C ASP A 257 -5.07 13.04 14.14
N GLY A 258 -4.24 12.97 13.10
CA GLY A 258 -3.07 13.84 12.92
C GLY A 258 -1.83 13.43 13.74
N VAL A 259 -1.85 12.29 14.42
CA VAL A 259 -0.71 11.72 15.15
C VAL A 259 -0.13 10.52 14.39
N LEU A 260 1.19 10.48 14.22
CA LEU A 260 1.90 9.36 13.61
C LEU A 260 1.97 8.17 14.57
N ILE A 261 1.33 7.06 14.19
CA ILE A 261 1.20 5.84 15.00
C ILE A 261 1.94 4.63 14.43
N GLY A 262 2.31 4.66 13.15
CA GLY A 262 2.99 3.56 12.50
C GLY A 262 3.85 4.00 11.32
N GLU A 263 4.91 3.23 11.06
CA GLU A 263 5.73 3.40 9.86
C GLU A 263 6.12 2.02 9.33
N ILE A 264 5.93 1.77 8.03
CA ILE A 264 6.42 0.56 7.34
C ILE A 264 7.49 0.99 6.35
N VAL A 265 8.71 0.45 6.48
CA VAL A 265 9.73 0.59 5.44
C VAL A 265 9.56 -0.54 4.43
N ARG A 266 9.34 -0.18 3.17
CA ARG A 266 9.51 -1.09 2.03
C ARG A 266 10.81 -0.78 1.33
N ASP A 267 11.63 -1.80 1.20
CA ASP A 267 12.86 -1.78 0.41
C ASP A 267 12.65 -2.69 -0.80
N MET A 268 12.93 -2.19 -2.01
CA MET A 268 12.71 -2.92 -3.25
C MET A 268 13.77 -2.63 -4.32
N GLN A 269 14.01 -3.62 -5.17
CA GLN A 269 14.85 -3.53 -6.35
C GLN A 269 14.00 -3.28 -7.60
N ILE A 270 14.44 -2.34 -8.42
CA ILE A 270 13.96 -2.09 -9.78
C ILE A 270 14.99 -2.67 -10.76
N ILE A 271 14.53 -3.51 -11.68
CA ILE A 271 15.34 -4.06 -12.76
C ILE A 271 15.06 -3.23 -14.01
N VAL A 272 16.06 -2.49 -14.47
CA VAL A 272 15.99 -1.71 -15.71
C VAL A 272 16.57 -2.55 -16.85
N GLU A 273 15.77 -2.84 -17.86
CA GLU A 273 16.15 -3.57 -19.06
C GLU A 273 16.11 -2.69 -20.32
N ASP A 274 16.82 -3.13 -21.35
CA ASP A 274 16.56 -2.66 -22.72
C ASP A 274 15.37 -3.45 -23.26
N ALA A 275 14.31 -2.75 -23.65
CA ALA A 275 13.05 -3.34 -24.06
C ALA A 275 12.67 -2.81 -25.45
N ASN A 276 12.66 -3.71 -26.44
CA ASN A 276 12.03 -3.45 -27.73
C ASN A 276 10.52 -3.71 -27.64
N ASN A 277 9.87 -2.96 -26.77
CA ASN A 277 8.46 -3.04 -26.44
C ASN A 277 8.03 -1.65 -25.95
N ALA A 278 6.77 -1.26 -26.13
CA ALA A 278 6.23 -0.10 -25.44
C ALA A 278 5.30 -0.53 -24.32
N ARG A 279 5.39 0.14 -23.18
CA ARG A 279 4.46 -0.13 -22.09
C ARG A 279 3.00 0.13 -22.50
N PRO A 280 2.04 -0.60 -21.93
CA PRO A 280 0.63 -0.28 -22.07
C PRO A 280 0.31 1.04 -21.37
N LEU A 281 -0.88 1.57 -21.62
CA LEU A 281 -1.40 2.79 -20.99
C LEU A 281 -2.74 2.48 -20.33
N ALA A 282 -2.81 2.69 -19.01
CA ALA A 282 -4.08 2.68 -18.28
C ALA A 282 -4.77 4.04 -18.44
N GLU A 283 -6.07 4.06 -18.76
CA GLU A 283 -6.81 5.31 -18.82
C GLU A 283 -6.93 5.93 -17.42
N PRO A 284 -6.69 7.24 -17.23
CA PRO A 284 -6.94 7.91 -15.96
C PRO A 284 -8.41 7.78 -15.55
N ILE A 285 -8.64 7.57 -14.26
CA ILE A 285 -9.98 7.40 -13.70
C ILE A 285 -10.19 8.49 -12.64
N PRO A 286 -11.29 9.25 -12.70
CA PRO A 286 -11.57 10.25 -11.68
C PRO A 286 -11.98 9.56 -10.37
N ASP A 287 -11.62 10.20 -9.26
CA ASP A 287 -12.13 9.84 -7.95
C ASP A 287 -13.66 10.00 -7.90
N ILE A 288 -14.33 9.16 -7.11
CA ILE A 288 -15.79 9.18 -6.97
C ILE A 288 -16.21 9.29 -5.51
N CYS A 289 -17.33 9.98 -5.29
CA CYS A 289 -18.06 9.96 -4.02
C CYS A 289 -19.41 9.29 -4.22
N VAL A 290 -19.82 8.43 -3.29
CA VAL A 290 -21.13 7.78 -3.33
C VAL A 290 -21.80 7.77 -1.97
N GLU A 291 -23.13 7.76 -1.96
CA GLU A 291 -23.88 7.50 -0.73
C GLU A 291 -23.87 6.00 -0.41
N ALA A 292 -23.77 5.66 0.87
CA ALA A 292 -23.86 4.29 1.35
C ALA A 292 -25.15 3.58 0.88
N GLY A 293 -24.97 2.44 0.21
CA GLY A 293 -26.05 1.68 -0.45
C GLY A 293 -26.03 1.81 -1.97
N THR A 294 -25.20 2.69 -2.53
CA THR A 294 -25.01 2.81 -3.98
C THR A 294 -24.22 1.62 -4.51
N LEU A 295 -24.69 1.06 -5.63
CA LEU A 295 -23.92 0.13 -6.43
C LEU A 295 -22.96 0.92 -7.32
N ILE A 296 -21.66 0.81 -7.04
CA ILE A 296 -20.62 1.34 -7.92
C ILE A 296 -20.45 0.37 -9.08
N ASN A 297 -20.38 0.91 -10.30
CA ASN A 297 -20.19 0.14 -11.53
C ASN A 297 -19.26 0.90 -12.49
N GLN A 298 -17.95 0.69 -12.35
CA GLN A 298 -16.92 1.47 -13.05
C GLN A 298 -16.22 0.62 -14.11
N GLN A 299 -16.19 1.14 -15.35
CA GLN A 299 -15.38 0.55 -16.42
C GLN A 299 -13.94 1.00 -16.32
N ILE A 300 -13.03 0.05 -16.50
CA ILE A 300 -11.58 0.23 -16.47
C ILE A 300 -11.05 -0.13 -17.85
N LYS A 301 -10.29 0.77 -18.47
CA LYS A 301 -9.78 0.60 -19.83
C LYS A 301 -8.28 0.80 -19.89
N ALA A 302 -7.65 0.05 -20.76
CA ALA A 302 -6.25 0.22 -21.10
C ALA A 302 -6.02 -0.04 -22.58
N THR A 303 -4.96 0.56 -23.11
CA THR A 303 -4.56 0.42 -24.52
C THR A 303 -3.07 0.13 -24.62
N ASP A 304 -2.66 -0.41 -25.76
CA ASP A 304 -1.26 -0.56 -26.14
C ASP A 304 -1.08 -0.13 -27.59
N LYS A 305 -0.02 0.64 -27.84
CA LYS A 305 0.22 1.27 -29.14
C LYS A 305 0.80 0.29 -30.17
N ASN A 306 1.38 -0.81 -29.71
CA ASN A 306 2.01 -1.84 -30.53
C ASN A 306 1.02 -2.96 -30.90
N GLY A 307 -0.18 -2.97 -30.30
CA GLY A 307 -1.18 -4.01 -30.50
C GLY A 307 -0.85 -5.29 -29.73
N ASP A 308 -0.03 -5.19 -28.68
CA ASP A 308 0.36 -6.32 -27.85
C ASP A 308 -0.83 -6.86 -27.04
N LYS A 309 -0.66 -8.08 -26.51
CA LYS A 309 -1.68 -8.70 -25.66
C LYS A 309 -1.68 -8.01 -24.31
N LEU A 310 -2.86 -7.79 -23.74
CA LEU A 310 -3.02 -7.09 -22.47
C LEU A 310 -3.70 -7.97 -21.43
N ASN A 311 -3.18 -7.94 -20.21
CA ASN A 311 -3.80 -8.49 -19.01
C ASN A 311 -4.11 -7.34 -18.05
N LEU A 312 -5.36 -7.26 -17.58
CA LEU A 312 -5.82 -6.25 -16.65
C LEU A 312 -6.17 -6.91 -15.32
N THR A 313 -5.61 -6.39 -14.23
CA THR A 313 -5.78 -6.92 -12.87
C THR A 313 -6.08 -5.79 -11.90
N SER A 314 -6.55 -6.12 -10.71
CA SER A 314 -6.84 -5.15 -9.66
C SER A 314 -6.44 -5.64 -8.28
N THR A 315 -5.95 -4.74 -7.44
CA THR A 315 -5.72 -4.96 -6.01
C THR A 315 -6.45 -3.89 -5.20
N GLY A 316 -6.76 -4.19 -3.93
CA GLY A 316 -7.37 -3.24 -3.01
C GLY A 316 -8.03 -3.93 -1.82
N GLY A 317 -8.14 -3.22 -0.69
CA GLY A 317 -8.73 -3.78 0.52
C GLY A 317 -10.20 -4.16 0.36
N VAL A 318 -10.88 -3.57 -0.63
CA VAL A 318 -12.29 -3.85 -0.97
C VAL A 318 -12.57 -5.29 -1.41
N TYR A 319 -11.54 -6.07 -1.74
CA TYR A 319 -11.67 -7.49 -2.10
C TYR A 319 -11.46 -8.44 -0.91
N GLU A 320 -11.08 -7.92 0.26
CA GLU A 320 -10.58 -8.72 1.38
C GLU A 320 -11.48 -8.62 2.61
N ARG A 321 -12.16 -9.72 2.95
CA ARG A 321 -13.06 -9.79 4.13
C ARG A 321 -12.37 -9.57 5.47
N THR A 322 -11.05 -9.67 5.50
CA THR A 322 -10.25 -9.46 6.73
C THR A 322 -9.88 -8.00 6.93
N LEU A 323 -10.08 -7.16 5.90
CA LEU A 323 -9.76 -5.74 5.87
C LEU A 323 -11.02 -4.87 5.86
N ILE A 324 -12.11 -5.33 5.23
CA ILE A 324 -13.39 -4.62 5.26
C ILE A 324 -14.56 -5.55 5.56
N SER A 325 -15.66 -4.95 6.03
CA SER A 325 -16.93 -5.67 6.16
C SER A 325 -17.52 -5.98 4.76
N PRO A 326 -18.24 -7.10 4.59
CA PRO A 326 -19.03 -7.34 3.38
C PRO A 326 -20.13 -6.27 3.18
N GLU A 327 -20.61 -6.04 1.96
CA GLU A 327 -20.30 -6.74 0.71
C GLU A 327 -18.94 -6.34 0.10
N LEU A 328 -18.22 -7.33 -0.44
CA LEU A 328 -16.93 -7.11 -1.08
C LEU A 328 -17.10 -6.68 -2.54
N ALA A 329 -16.12 -5.94 -3.05
CA ALA A 329 -16.08 -5.59 -4.46
C ALA A 329 -15.74 -6.79 -5.34
N ARG A 330 -15.97 -6.64 -6.65
CA ARG A 330 -15.58 -7.61 -7.65
C ARG A 330 -15.00 -6.88 -8.86
N PHE A 331 -13.93 -7.44 -9.42
CA PHE A 331 -13.41 -7.04 -10.71
C PHE A 331 -13.51 -8.20 -11.69
N THR A 332 -14.06 -7.95 -12.86
CA THR A 332 -14.19 -8.95 -13.92
C THR A 332 -13.67 -8.40 -15.23
N VAL A 333 -12.86 -9.19 -15.91
CA VAL A 333 -12.41 -8.92 -17.28
C VAL A 333 -13.02 -9.99 -18.18
N PRO A 334 -14.06 -9.68 -18.98
CA PRO A 334 -14.79 -10.69 -19.75
C PRO A 334 -13.93 -11.46 -20.76
N GLN A 335 -12.91 -10.80 -21.32
CA GLN A 335 -11.97 -11.36 -22.28
C GLN A 335 -10.55 -10.95 -21.91
N GLN A 336 -9.74 -11.91 -21.50
CA GLN A 336 -8.32 -11.72 -21.19
C GLN A 336 -7.50 -12.90 -21.73
N PRO A 337 -6.42 -12.67 -22.50
CA PRO A 337 -5.88 -11.36 -22.86
C PRO A 337 -6.73 -10.59 -23.89
N GLY A 338 -6.72 -9.26 -23.78
CA GLY A 338 -7.15 -8.34 -24.84
C GLY A 338 -6.02 -8.14 -25.86
N ILE A 339 -6.31 -7.58 -27.04
CA ILE A 339 -5.29 -7.31 -28.09
C ILE A 339 -5.35 -5.82 -28.41
N GLY A 340 -4.28 -5.07 -28.10
CA GLY A 340 -4.19 -3.61 -28.26
C GLY A 340 -5.14 -2.79 -27.37
N THR A 341 -6.24 -3.36 -26.90
CA THR A 341 -7.14 -2.78 -25.91
C THR A 341 -7.73 -3.86 -25.02
N ILE A 342 -8.05 -3.50 -23.78
CA ILE A 342 -8.70 -4.35 -22.79
C ILE A 342 -9.67 -3.52 -21.95
N THR A 343 -10.79 -4.12 -21.55
CA THR A 343 -11.77 -3.50 -20.66
C THR A 343 -12.17 -4.46 -19.56
N GLY A 344 -12.13 -3.96 -18.33
CA GLY A 344 -12.65 -4.65 -17.14
C GLY A 344 -13.80 -3.87 -16.51
N GLN A 345 -14.60 -4.57 -15.72
CA GLN A 345 -15.72 -4.02 -14.97
C GLN A 345 -15.48 -4.19 -13.47
N PHE A 346 -15.39 -3.08 -12.76
CA PHE A 346 -15.37 -3.03 -11.30
C PHE A 346 -16.78 -2.80 -10.77
N THR A 347 -17.23 -3.64 -9.84
CA THR A 347 -18.52 -3.49 -9.17
C THR A 347 -18.37 -3.58 -7.66
N TRP A 348 -19.07 -2.71 -6.92
CA TRP A 348 -19.07 -2.76 -5.47
C TRP A 348 -20.40 -2.26 -4.90
N GLN A 349 -21.10 -3.12 -4.17
CA GLN A 349 -22.30 -2.76 -3.45
C GLN A 349 -21.91 -2.15 -2.10
N THR A 350 -22.02 -0.82 -1.99
CA THR A 350 -21.67 -0.14 -0.74
C THR A 350 -22.74 -0.31 0.33
N SER A 351 -22.38 -0.10 1.59
CA SER A 351 -23.27 -0.18 2.75
C SER A 351 -22.87 0.84 3.83
N CYS A 352 -23.69 0.99 4.88
CA CYS A 352 -23.37 1.87 6.00
C CYS A 352 -22.07 1.47 6.72
N ASN A 353 -21.66 0.19 6.63
CA ASN A 353 -20.41 -0.29 7.22
C ASN A 353 -19.16 0.19 6.46
N HIS A 354 -19.35 0.77 5.27
CA HIS A 354 -18.25 1.29 4.46
C HIS A 354 -18.09 2.81 4.63
N ILE A 355 -18.87 3.46 5.50
CA ILE A 355 -18.70 4.89 5.76
C ILE A 355 -17.41 5.10 6.54
N ARG A 356 -16.47 5.86 5.97
CA ARG A 356 -15.23 6.29 6.63
C ARG A 356 -14.71 7.59 6.03
N LEU A 357 -13.81 8.26 6.76
CA LEU A 357 -13.22 9.53 6.31
C LEU A 357 -12.21 9.32 5.16
N GLU A 358 -11.40 8.27 5.25
CA GLU A 358 -10.40 7.93 4.25
C GLU A 358 -11.01 7.21 3.04
N PRO A 359 -10.67 7.60 1.80
CA PRO A 359 -11.17 6.89 0.61
C PRO A 359 -10.72 5.42 0.58
N TYR A 360 -11.49 4.57 -0.08
CA TYR A 360 -11.03 3.24 -0.50
C TYR A 360 -10.29 3.37 -1.83
N ASP A 361 -9.07 2.88 -1.89
CA ASP A 361 -8.26 2.85 -3.10
C ASP A 361 -8.32 1.47 -3.77
N VAL A 362 -8.51 1.48 -5.09
CA VAL A 362 -8.45 0.29 -5.93
C VAL A 362 -7.44 0.54 -7.03
N LEU A 363 -6.32 -0.19 -6.96
CA LEU A 363 -5.26 -0.10 -7.97
C LEU A 363 -5.62 -1.04 -9.12
N PHE A 364 -5.65 -0.51 -10.33
CA PHE A 364 -5.79 -1.28 -11.56
C PHE A 364 -4.46 -1.30 -12.29
N LYS A 365 -3.99 -2.49 -12.63
CA LYS A 365 -2.71 -2.73 -13.28
C LYS A 365 -2.92 -3.41 -14.62
N VAL A 366 -2.40 -2.81 -15.68
CA VAL A 366 -2.31 -3.42 -17.00
C VAL A 366 -0.87 -3.90 -17.24
N GLU A 367 -0.74 -5.15 -17.66
CA GLU A 367 0.53 -5.76 -18.08
C GLU A 367 0.41 -6.16 -19.54
N ASP A 368 1.44 -5.89 -20.34
CA ASP A 368 1.53 -6.37 -21.71
C ASP A 368 2.15 -7.79 -21.79
N ALA A 369 1.91 -8.43 -22.93
CA ALA A 369 2.46 -9.73 -23.26
C ALA A 369 2.69 -9.81 -24.78
N PRO A 370 3.62 -10.67 -25.24
CA PRO A 370 3.95 -10.75 -26.67
C PRO A 370 2.69 -10.93 -27.54
N GLY A 371 2.48 -9.97 -28.44
CA GLY A 371 1.52 -10.09 -29.53
C GLY A 371 1.85 -11.23 -30.50
N THR A 372 0.99 -11.43 -31.50
CA THR A 372 1.14 -12.54 -32.46
C THR A 372 2.42 -12.43 -33.31
N ASN A 373 2.92 -11.22 -33.55
CA ASN A 373 4.08 -10.95 -34.39
C ASN A 373 5.35 -10.58 -33.60
N THR A 374 5.31 -10.68 -32.27
CA THR A 374 6.38 -10.23 -31.38
C THR A 374 7.25 -11.43 -30.98
N ASN A 375 8.57 -11.32 -31.04
CA ASN A 375 9.47 -12.41 -30.62
C ASN A 375 9.42 -12.57 -29.09
N PRO A 376 8.84 -13.66 -28.55
CA PRO A 376 8.64 -13.80 -27.11
C PRO A 376 9.94 -13.80 -26.30
N ASN A 377 11.05 -14.23 -26.88
CA ASN A 377 12.35 -14.33 -26.19
C ASN A 377 13.00 -12.94 -25.96
N LEU A 378 12.68 -11.98 -26.83
CA LEU A 378 13.20 -10.60 -26.75
C LEU A 378 12.21 -9.65 -26.08
N PHE A 379 10.97 -10.09 -25.87
CA PHE A 379 9.96 -9.28 -25.23
C PHE A 379 10.28 -9.08 -23.74
N ARG A 380 10.04 -7.87 -23.25
CA ARG A 380 10.10 -7.53 -21.83
C ARG A 380 8.74 -6.98 -21.47
N LYS A 381 8.08 -7.68 -20.54
CA LYS A 381 6.77 -7.28 -20.07
C LYS A 381 6.87 -5.96 -19.32
N LEU A 382 6.04 -5.01 -19.69
CA LEU A 382 5.93 -3.71 -19.05
C LEU A 382 4.51 -3.52 -18.55
N VAL A 383 4.37 -2.56 -17.64
CA VAL A 383 3.12 -2.31 -16.94
C VAL A 383 2.81 -0.83 -16.89
N ASP A 384 1.53 -0.56 -16.68
CA ASP A 384 1.03 0.74 -16.22
C ASP A 384 -0.05 0.53 -15.18
N MET A 385 -0.31 1.55 -14.38
CA MET A 385 -1.31 1.48 -13.32
C MET A 385 -2.04 2.80 -13.11
N THR A 386 -3.28 2.67 -12.67
CA THR A 386 -4.17 3.78 -12.33
C THR A 386 -4.94 3.41 -11.07
N THR A 387 -5.27 4.38 -10.25
CA THR A 387 -5.97 4.17 -8.96
C THR A 387 -7.32 4.86 -9.01
N LEU A 388 -8.36 4.15 -8.57
CA LEU A 388 -9.67 4.73 -8.29
C LEU A 388 -9.80 4.94 -6.79
N ASN A 389 -9.97 6.20 -6.35
CA ASN A 389 -10.35 6.49 -4.97
C ASN A 389 -11.87 6.63 -4.85
N ILE A 390 -12.43 5.96 -3.85
CA ILE A 390 -13.87 5.88 -3.62
C ILE A 390 -14.15 6.37 -2.20
N LYS A 391 -14.84 7.51 -2.09
CA LYS A 391 -15.32 8.01 -0.80
C LYS A 391 -16.79 7.64 -0.59
N VAL A 392 -17.06 6.91 0.48
CA VAL A 392 -18.43 6.49 0.83
C VAL A 392 -18.96 7.36 1.96
N TYR A 393 -19.99 8.14 1.65
CA TYR A 393 -20.63 9.03 2.61
C TYR A 393 -21.91 8.45 3.17
N GLY A 394 -22.26 8.87 4.39
CA GLY A 394 -23.58 8.60 4.95
C GLY A 394 -24.67 9.24 4.09
N PRO A 395 -25.82 8.56 3.90
CA PRO A 395 -26.94 9.11 3.15
C PRO A 395 -27.48 10.36 3.83
N LYS A 396 -28.14 11.27 3.10
CA LYS A 396 -28.80 12.42 3.75
C LYS A 396 -29.95 12.00 4.70
N PRO A 397 -30.15 12.69 5.84
CA PRO A 397 -31.35 12.52 6.66
C PRO A 397 -32.62 12.89 5.85
N LEU A 398 -33.72 12.18 6.10
CA LEU A 398 -34.97 12.35 5.34
C LEU A 398 -36.13 12.78 6.23
N GLY A 399 -37.15 13.37 5.61
CA GLY A 399 -38.43 13.68 6.25
C GLY A 399 -38.36 14.78 7.32
N LEU A 400 -37.36 15.67 7.25
CA LEU A 400 -37.26 16.81 8.15
C LEU A 400 -38.52 17.69 8.06
N ARG A 401 -39.15 17.92 9.19
CA ARG A 401 -40.32 18.79 9.36
C ARG A 401 -40.15 19.64 10.62
N ALA A 402 -40.39 20.94 10.49
CA ALA A 402 -40.49 21.84 11.62
C ALA A 402 -41.96 22.09 11.94
N VAL A 403 -42.33 21.93 13.21
CA VAL A 403 -43.67 22.24 13.73
C VAL A 403 -43.53 23.29 14.82
N ALA A 404 -44.33 24.34 14.74
CA ALA A 404 -44.35 25.37 15.78
C ALA A 404 -44.68 24.73 17.14
N ALA A 405 -43.91 25.11 18.15
CA ALA A 405 -44.04 24.67 19.52
C ALA A 405 -44.02 25.89 20.45
N THR A 406 -44.47 25.71 21.70
CA THR A 406 -44.36 26.72 22.76
C THR A 406 -43.48 26.17 23.85
N ASP A 407 -42.52 26.98 24.30
CA ASP A 407 -41.62 26.72 25.41
C ASP A 407 -41.82 27.84 26.46
N PRO A 408 -41.50 27.65 27.75
CA PRO A 408 -41.72 28.68 28.78
C PRO A 408 -41.06 30.03 28.46
N ALA A 409 -40.01 30.03 27.65
CA ALA A 409 -39.28 31.21 27.21
C ALA A 409 -39.86 31.92 25.97
N GLY A 410 -40.78 31.30 25.22
CA GLY A 410 -41.36 31.89 24.02
C GLY A 410 -41.63 30.90 22.88
N PRO A 411 -41.76 31.39 21.63
CA PRO A 411 -41.88 30.56 20.44
C PRO A 411 -40.71 29.59 20.29
N ALA A 412 -40.99 28.38 19.84
CA ALA A 412 -40.00 27.35 19.56
C ALA A 412 -40.41 26.56 18.31
N TYR A 413 -39.49 25.78 17.73
CA TYR A 413 -39.83 24.80 16.70
C TYR A 413 -39.39 23.41 17.13
N ARG A 414 -40.31 22.45 17.06
CA ARG A 414 -39.98 21.04 17.17
C ARG A 414 -39.66 20.49 15.79
N LEU A 415 -38.40 20.13 15.60
CA LEU A 415 -37.92 19.42 14.44
C LEU A 415 -38.20 17.93 14.62
N ASN A 416 -38.69 17.28 13.57
CA ASN A 416 -38.85 15.84 13.49
C ASN A 416 -38.32 15.35 12.14
N TRP A 417 -37.70 14.18 12.12
CA TRP A 417 -37.23 13.52 10.91
C TRP A 417 -37.42 12.01 11.00
N THR A 418 -37.32 11.30 9.88
CA THR A 418 -37.39 9.83 9.89
C THR A 418 -36.12 9.23 10.49
N ALA A 419 -36.22 8.07 11.15
CA ALA A 419 -35.07 7.35 11.67
C ALA A 419 -33.93 7.27 10.64
N TYR A 420 -32.73 7.67 11.05
CA TYR A 420 -31.60 7.77 10.13
C TYR A 420 -31.17 6.39 9.64
N LYS A 421 -30.92 6.27 8.33
CA LYS A 421 -30.65 4.97 7.67
C LYS A 421 -29.39 4.29 8.22
N CYS A 422 -28.32 5.05 8.48
CA CYS A 422 -27.04 4.51 8.94
C CYS A 422 -26.81 4.79 10.42
N GLN A 423 -27.23 3.85 11.29
CA GLN A 423 -27.08 3.91 12.74
C GLN A 423 -25.65 3.54 13.20
N VAL A 424 -24.63 4.22 12.66
CA VAL A 424 -23.22 3.98 12.99
C VAL A 424 -22.94 4.39 14.43
N ALA A 425 -22.26 3.54 15.19
CA ALA A 425 -21.93 3.83 16.59
C ALA A 425 -21.12 5.12 16.72
N GLY A 426 -21.51 5.99 17.66
CA GLY A 426 -20.87 7.29 17.87
C GLY A 426 -21.27 8.39 16.88
N ALA A 427 -22.01 8.06 15.81
CA ALA A 427 -22.54 9.06 14.91
C ALA A 427 -23.57 9.96 15.61
N ARG A 428 -23.69 11.20 15.11
CA ARG A 428 -24.62 12.21 15.62
C ARG A 428 -25.33 12.90 14.47
N ILE A 429 -26.60 13.26 14.68
CA ILE A 429 -27.29 14.22 13.82
C ILE A 429 -26.90 15.62 14.29
N VAL A 430 -26.40 16.44 13.37
CA VAL A 430 -26.07 17.84 13.62
C VAL A 430 -27.19 18.71 13.07
N ILE A 431 -27.73 19.58 13.93
CA ILE A 431 -28.86 20.43 13.60
C ILE A 431 -28.33 21.83 13.33
N TYR A 432 -28.72 22.38 12.19
CA TYR A 432 -28.37 23.73 11.77
C TYR A 432 -29.63 24.59 11.59
N ARG A 433 -29.49 25.88 11.85
CA ARG A 433 -30.54 26.90 11.69
C ARG A 433 -30.02 28.08 10.91
N ARG A 434 -30.88 28.65 10.06
CA ARG A 434 -30.66 29.91 9.37
C ARG A 434 -31.95 30.73 9.40
N GLU A 435 -31.81 32.05 9.45
CA GLU A 435 -32.91 32.96 9.14
C GLU A 435 -33.09 33.13 7.62
N GLY A 436 -34.31 32.87 7.14
CA GLY A 436 -34.66 32.91 5.72
C GLY A 436 -34.34 31.62 4.95
N CYS A 437 -34.70 31.60 3.67
CA CYS A 437 -34.48 30.45 2.79
C CYS A 437 -33.13 30.57 2.07
N ALA A 438 -32.42 29.44 1.96
CA ALA A 438 -31.25 29.33 1.10
C ALA A 438 -31.19 27.93 0.51
N ASP A 439 -30.95 27.85 -0.79
CA ASP A 439 -30.73 26.58 -1.47
C ASP A 439 -29.31 26.11 -1.17
N ILE A 440 -29.19 24.91 -0.62
CA ILE A 440 -27.91 24.23 -0.44
C ILE A 440 -27.73 23.28 -1.62
N PRO A 441 -26.62 23.37 -2.38
CA PRO A 441 -26.33 22.42 -3.45
C PRO A 441 -26.31 20.99 -2.90
N GLU A 442 -27.07 20.08 -3.53
CA GLU A 442 -26.95 18.66 -3.25
C GLU A 442 -25.76 18.09 -4.04
N ASP A 443 -24.65 17.84 -3.35
CA ASP A 443 -23.50 17.13 -3.88
C ASP A 443 -23.04 16.09 -2.85
N VAL A 444 -22.98 14.83 -3.26
CA VAL A 444 -22.55 13.72 -2.41
C VAL A 444 -21.12 13.90 -1.94
N CYS A 445 -20.27 14.58 -2.72
CA CYS A 445 -18.89 14.88 -2.31
C CYS A 445 -18.79 15.97 -1.25
N LEU A 446 -19.83 16.79 -1.06
CA LEU A 446 -19.87 17.84 -0.06
C LEU A 446 -20.55 17.32 1.20
N THR A 447 -19.79 17.30 2.30
CA THR A 447 -20.34 16.92 3.61
C THR A 447 -20.67 18.13 4.46
N GLY A 448 -21.77 18.02 5.19
CA GLY A 448 -22.24 19.07 6.08
C GLY A 448 -22.80 20.26 5.33
N ILE A 449 -22.90 21.38 6.05
CA ILE A 449 -23.47 22.62 5.53
C ILE A 449 -22.34 23.52 5.04
N PRO A 450 -22.35 23.99 3.77
CA PRO A 450 -21.25 24.78 3.22
C PRO A 450 -20.96 26.05 4.01
N ALA A 451 -19.68 26.41 4.13
CA ALA A 451 -19.26 27.67 4.72
C ALA A 451 -19.86 28.86 3.94
N GLY A 452 -20.32 29.88 4.66
CA GLY A 452 -20.98 31.06 4.05
C GLY A 452 -22.44 30.84 3.67
N SER A 453 -23.02 29.66 3.90
CA SER A 453 -24.44 29.38 3.69
C SER A 453 -25.37 30.04 4.71
N GLY A 454 -24.84 30.75 5.72
CA GLY A 454 -25.63 31.45 6.75
C GLY A 454 -26.34 30.53 7.76
N TYR A 455 -26.09 29.22 7.69
CA TYR A 455 -26.54 28.26 8.69
C TYR A 455 -25.55 28.19 9.86
N GLU A 456 -26.09 28.17 11.07
CA GLU A 456 -25.35 28.02 12.31
C GLU A 456 -25.73 26.69 12.96
N GLU A 457 -24.74 25.99 13.51
CA GLU A 457 -24.99 24.79 14.30
C GLU A 457 -25.68 25.18 15.61
N ILE A 458 -26.86 24.62 15.87
CA ILE A 458 -27.63 24.89 17.09
C ILE A 458 -27.71 23.69 18.04
N GLY A 459 -27.33 22.49 17.59
CA GLY A 459 -27.37 21.33 18.44
C GLY A 459 -26.87 20.04 17.77
N ARG A 460 -26.60 19.05 18.62
CA ARG A 460 -26.28 17.68 18.20
C ARG A 460 -27.07 16.70 19.03
N VAL A 461 -27.63 15.69 18.37
CA VAL A 461 -28.31 14.57 19.04
C VAL A 461 -27.72 13.25 18.60
N ALA A 462 -27.91 12.20 19.40
CA ALA A 462 -27.52 10.85 19.01
C ALA A 462 -28.22 10.43 17.70
N VAL A 463 -27.57 9.58 16.91
CA VAL A 463 -28.04 9.15 15.58
C VAL A 463 -29.38 8.40 15.59
N ASP A 464 -29.76 7.85 16.75
CA ASP A 464 -31.04 7.16 16.97
C ASP A 464 -32.20 8.11 17.28
N GLN A 465 -31.91 9.39 17.55
CA GLN A 465 -32.94 10.40 17.80
C GLN A 465 -33.60 10.85 16.50
N THR A 466 -34.89 11.15 16.61
CA THR A 466 -35.75 11.58 15.49
C THR A 466 -36.38 12.95 15.72
N THR A 467 -35.98 13.66 16.79
CA THR A 467 -36.55 14.95 17.16
C THR A 467 -35.53 15.86 17.84
N TYR A 468 -35.73 17.17 17.70
CA TYR A 468 -34.98 18.22 18.39
C TYR A 468 -35.90 19.41 18.65
N LEU A 469 -35.82 20.02 19.84
CA LEU A 469 -36.53 21.26 20.14
C LEU A 469 -35.57 22.43 19.99
N ASP A 470 -35.81 23.28 18.99
CA ASP A 470 -35.13 24.55 18.85
C ASP A 470 -35.91 25.63 19.61
N ASN A 471 -35.38 26.02 20.76
CA ASN A 471 -35.89 27.11 21.60
C ASN A 471 -34.83 28.20 21.83
N ASN A 472 -33.80 28.27 20.97
CA ASN A 472 -32.68 29.19 21.10
C ASN A 472 -32.00 29.14 22.49
N ASN A 473 -31.67 27.93 22.98
CA ASN A 473 -31.09 27.72 24.32
C ASN A 473 -31.93 28.28 25.47
N GLY A 474 -33.25 28.37 25.28
CA GLY A 474 -34.18 28.89 26.28
C GLY A 474 -34.37 30.40 26.26
N ASP A 475 -33.87 31.10 25.22
CA ASP A 475 -34.19 32.53 25.00
C ASP A 475 -35.48 32.72 24.19
N GLY A 476 -36.03 31.65 23.62
CA GLY A 476 -37.14 31.71 22.67
C GLY A 476 -36.69 32.18 21.29
N LEU A 477 -37.47 31.79 20.28
CA LEU A 477 -37.32 32.27 18.91
C LEU A 477 -38.16 33.53 18.70
N ARG A 478 -37.68 34.42 17.83
CA ARG A 478 -38.34 35.70 17.50
C ARG A 478 -39.18 35.61 16.25
#